data_AF-A0A838EQB5-F1
#
_entry.id   AF-A0A838EQB5-F1
#
_cell.length_a   1.000
_cell.length_b   1.000
_cell.length_c   1.000
_cell.angle_alpha   90.00
_cell.angle_beta   90.00
_cell.angle_gamma   90.00
#
_symmetry.space_group_name_H-M   'P 1'
#
loop_
_entity.id
_entity.type
_entity.pdbx_description
1 polymer ?
#
loop_
_entity_poly.entity_id
_entity_poly.type
_entity_poly.pdbx_seq_one_letter_code
_entity_poly.pdbx_strand_id
1 'polypeptide(L)'
;MTKASSSFSLLPAQIAPAQTALLTWYAAEQRDLPWRVTSDPYAILVSEIMLQQTQVDRVLPKYQQFLALFPTLSDLAAAPTADVISAWVPLGYNSRAVRLQGIARQVIEEYNGHIPDTIDELLKLKGIGRYTAGAIACFAYRKQVATVDTNIRRVLHRIFLGLEHPEPKANEAQMLILAEEVLPEDEAYNWNQALMDLGATICTSNNPQCTRCPLQETCQAYTDMRQYSLFPSGTVLRQLRKVAEKKPSYQAQPFTSSNRYFRGRIVATLRSLPTNERISLALLGPKIKPEFCADDLPWLQQIIAGLVRDGLLDSAENGVRLP
;
A
#
# COMPACT_ATOMS: atom_id res chain seq x y z
N MET A 1 33.94 -5.53 -5.21
CA MET A 1 32.55 -5.99 -4.94
C MET A 1 32.54 -6.70 -3.60
N THR A 2 32.31 -5.95 -2.52
CA THR A 2 32.20 -6.48 -1.16
C THR A 2 30.84 -7.16 -1.01
N LYS A 3 30.84 -8.44 -0.61
CA LYS A 3 29.62 -9.14 -0.19
C LYS A 3 28.99 -8.32 0.94
N ALA A 4 27.80 -7.77 0.71
CA ALA A 4 27.02 -7.19 1.78
C ALA A 4 26.77 -8.29 2.83
N SER A 5 27.08 -8.01 4.10
CA SER A 5 26.79 -8.91 5.22
C SER A 5 25.33 -9.37 5.14
N SER A 6 25.11 -10.69 5.13
CA SER A 6 23.80 -11.32 4.98
C SER A 6 23.00 -11.43 6.29
N SER A 7 23.51 -10.85 7.38
CA SER A 7 22.86 -10.85 8.69
C SER A 7 23.24 -9.59 9.47
N PHE A 8 22.33 -9.13 10.32
CA PHE A 8 22.58 -8.04 11.25
C PHE A 8 23.23 -8.51 12.56
N SER A 9 23.41 -9.82 12.72
CA SER A 9 24.02 -10.46 13.88
C SER A 9 23.35 -10.04 15.20
N LEU A 10 22.02 -9.90 15.19
CA LEU A 10 21.26 -9.58 16.40
C LEU A 10 21.28 -10.79 17.34
N LEU A 11 21.64 -10.55 18.59
CA LEU A 11 21.64 -11.59 19.61
C LEU A 11 20.19 -11.90 20.02
N PRO A 12 19.86 -13.15 20.39
CA PRO A 12 18.52 -13.50 20.89
C PRO A 12 18.05 -12.60 22.05
N ALA A 13 18.97 -12.18 22.92
CA ALA A 13 18.69 -11.26 24.03
C ALA A 13 18.25 -9.85 23.57
N GLN A 14 18.55 -9.46 22.34
CA GLN A 14 18.11 -8.20 21.72
C GLN A 14 16.74 -8.35 21.02
N ILE A 15 16.38 -9.56 20.61
CA ILE A 15 15.17 -9.85 19.82
C ILE A 15 14.00 -10.28 20.73
N ALA A 16 14.22 -11.25 21.61
CA ALA A 16 13.15 -11.90 22.38
C ALA A 16 12.32 -10.94 23.25
N PRO A 17 12.91 -9.92 23.93
CA PRO A 17 12.12 -8.95 24.67
C PRO A 17 11.17 -8.13 23.78
N ALA A 18 11.62 -7.77 22.56
CA ALA A 18 10.80 -7.07 21.58
C ALA A 18 9.65 -7.94 21.06
N GLN A 19 9.94 -9.21 20.76
CA GLN A 19 8.94 -10.20 20.36
C GLN A 19 7.83 -10.32 21.41
N THR A 20 8.24 -10.58 22.64
CA THR A 20 7.32 -10.77 23.78
C THR A 20 6.46 -9.52 24.02
N ALA A 21 7.08 -8.34 24.09
CA ALA A 21 6.37 -7.10 24.38
C ALA A 21 5.37 -6.72 23.28
N LEU A 22 5.75 -6.89 22.00
CA LEU A 22 4.85 -6.57 20.90
C LEU A 22 3.67 -7.54 20.80
N LEU A 23 3.91 -8.84 20.93
CA LEU A 23 2.85 -9.86 20.87
C LEU A 23 1.89 -9.71 22.06
N THR A 24 2.41 -9.44 23.26
CA THR A 24 1.59 -9.16 24.45
C THR A 24 0.69 -7.94 24.24
N TRP A 25 1.26 -6.85 23.70
CA TRP A 25 0.48 -5.66 23.38
C TRP A 25 -0.58 -5.95 22.30
N TYR A 26 -0.21 -6.68 21.25
CA TYR A 26 -1.14 -7.00 20.16
C TYR A 26 -2.31 -7.86 20.64
N ALA A 27 -2.07 -8.83 21.52
CA ALA A 27 -3.15 -9.63 22.10
C ALA A 27 -4.22 -8.78 22.83
N ALA A 28 -3.83 -7.65 23.42
CA ALA A 28 -4.74 -6.74 24.13
C ALA A 28 -5.34 -5.64 23.23
N GLU A 29 -4.58 -5.16 22.25
CA GLU A 29 -4.87 -3.91 21.51
C GLU A 29 -5.13 -4.13 20.01
N GLN A 30 -5.12 -5.38 19.53
CA GLN A 30 -5.36 -5.67 18.11
C GLN A 30 -6.69 -5.11 17.64
N ARG A 31 -6.68 -4.59 16.42
CA ARG A 31 -7.88 -4.02 15.80
C ARG A 31 -8.75 -5.13 15.22
N ASP A 32 -10.05 -5.02 15.47
CA ASP A 32 -11.07 -5.83 14.81
C ASP A 32 -11.28 -5.30 13.38
N LEU A 33 -10.85 -6.10 12.39
CA LEU A 33 -10.90 -5.75 10.97
C LEU A 33 -11.43 -6.95 10.17
N PRO A 34 -12.33 -6.73 9.19
CA PRO A 34 -13.04 -7.82 8.52
C PRO A 34 -12.11 -8.77 7.73
N TRP A 35 -10.97 -8.29 7.25
CA TRP A 35 -9.97 -9.12 6.58
C TRP A 35 -9.06 -9.91 7.54
N ARG A 36 -9.16 -9.71 8.86
CA ARG A 36 -8.43 -10.49 9.87
C ARG A 36 -9.22 -11.69 10.40
N VAL A 37 -10.53 -11.71 10.16
CA VAL A 37 -11.44 -12.79 10.60
C VAL A 37 -11.70 -13.83 9.51
N THR A 38 -10.93 -13.78 8.42
CA THR A 38 -10.98 -14.74 7.31
C THR A 38 -9.58 -15.23 6.97
N SER A 39 -9.50 -16.42 6.39
CA SER A 39 -8.29 -16.94 5.74
C SER A 39 -8.47 -17.12 4.24
N ASP A 40 -9.59 -16.63 3.67
CA ASP A 40 -9.83 -16.68 2.22
C ASP A 40 -8.76 -15.85 1.47
N PRO A 41 -7.92 -16.49 0.63
CA PRO A 41 -6.89 -15.82 -0.14
C PRO A 41 -7.42 -14.71 -1.06
N TYR A 42 -8.65 -14.87 -1.59
CA TYR A 42 -9.27 -13.85 -2.43
C TYR A 42 -9.65 -12.62 -1.59
N ALA A 43 -10.38 -12.82 -0.50
CA ALA A 43 -10.75 -11.76 0.41
C ALA A 43 -9.52 -11.02 0.98
N ILE A 44 -8.42 -11.71 1.24
CA ILE A 44 -7.16 -11.10 1.71
C ILE A 44 -6.45 -10.33 0.59
N LEU A 45 -6.38 -10.89 -0.63
CA LEU A 45 -5.83 -10.17 -1.78
C LEU A 45 -6.60 -8.85 -2.02
N VAL A 46 -7.92 -8.86 -1.93
CA VAL A 46 -8.76 -7.65 -2.07
C VAL A 46 -8.39 -6.61 -1.02
N SER A 47 -8.30 -6.99 0.26
CA SER A 47 -7.95 -6.03 1.32
C SER A 47 -6.54 -5.48 1.14
N GLU A 48 -5.57 -6.33 0.82
CA GLU A 48 -4.17 -5.92 0.65
C GLU A 48 -4.01 -4.92 -0.50
N ILE A 49 -4.69 -5.13 -1.64
CA ILE A 49 -4.65 -4.16 -2.74
C ILE A 49 -5.39 -2.86 -2.37
N MET A 50 -6.51 -2.93 -1.65
CA MET A 50 -7.25 -1.74 -1.21
C MET A 50 -6.45 -0.88 -0.22
N LEU A 51 -5.73 -1.51 0.71
CA LEU A 51 -4.96 -0.83 1.76
C LEU A 51 -3.69 -0.13 1.24
N GLN A 52 -3.25 -0.44 0.02
CA GLN A 52 -2.15 0.29 -0.62
C GLN A 52 -2.47 1.79 -0.74
N GLN A 53 -1.73 2.63 -0.02
CA GLN A 53 -1.90 4.10 -0.04
C GLN A 53 -3.33 4.57 0.29
N THR A 54 -4.12 3.77 1.02
CA THR A 54 -5.48 4.12 1.42
C THR A 54 -5.69 3.81 2.90
N GLN A 55 -6.26 4.75 3.65
CA GLN A 55 -6.50 4.58 5.09
C GLN A 55 -7.57 3.53 5.35
N VAL A 56 -7.43 2.78 6.44
CA VAL A 56 -8.34 1.70 6.84
C VAL A 56 -9.80 2.15 6.88
N ASP A 57 -10.10 3.30 7.47
CA ASP A 57 -11.47 3.80 7.64
C ASP A 57 -12.19 4.04 6.30
N ARG A 58 -11.42 4.31 5.23
CA ARG A 58 -11.95 4.43 3.87
C ARG A 58 -12.15 3.08 3.20
N VAL A 59 -11.29 2.11 3.50
CA VAL A 59 -11.34 0.75 2.94
C VAL A 59 -12.48 -0.05 3.55
N LEU A 60 -12.72 0.08 4.86
CA LEU A 60 -13.63 -0.76 5.62
C LEU A 60 -15.05 -0.90 5.02
N PRO A 61 -15.80 0.20 4.74
CA PRO A 61 -17.10 0.07 4.09
C PRO A 61 -17.01 -0.44 2.65
N LYS A 62 -15.90 -0.16 1.97
CA LYS A 62 -15.73 -0.48 0.55
C LYS A 62 -15.37 -1.93 0.31
N TYR A 63 -14.60 -2.50 1.21
CA TYR A 63 -14.25 -3.91 1.23
C TYR A 63 -15.50 -4.80 1.22
N GLN A 64 -16.43 -4.54 2.14
CA GLN A 64 -17.68 -5.29 2.24
C GLN A 64 -18.55 -5.15 0.98
N GLN A 65 -18.71 -3.92 0.47
CA GLN A 65 -19.46 -3.67 -0.77
C GLN A 65 -18.84 -4.39 -1.97
N PHE A 66 -17.51 -4.38 -2.06
CA PHE A 66 -16.80 -4.99 -3.19
C PHE A 66 -16.95 -6.51 -3.18
N LEU A 67 -16.78 -7.16 -2.03
CA LEU A 67 -16.98 -8.60 -1.90
C LEU A 67 -18.46 -9.00 -2.06
N ALA A 68 -19.42 -8.13 -1.75
CA ALA A 68 -20.83 -8.39 -2.03
C ALA A 68 -21.13 -8.36 -3.55
N LEU A 69 -20.46 -7.49 -4.30
CA LEU A 69 -20.62 -7.38 -5.76
C LEU A 69 -19.84 -8.47 -6.52
N PHE A 70 -18.66 -8.83 -6.01
CA PHE A 70 -17.80 -9.87 -6.58
C PHE A 70 -17.45 -10.87 -5.47
N PRO A 71 -18.33 -11.84 -5.17
CA PRO A 71 -18.13 -12.77 -4.06
C PRO A 71 -16.94 -13.70 -4.25
N THR A 72 -16.61 -14.05 -5.50
CA THR A 72 -15.51 -14.96 -5.81
C THR A 72 -14.49 -14.32 -6.76
N LEU A 73 -13.31 -14.92 -6.79
CA LEU A 73 -12.26 -14.59 -7.77
C LEU A 73 -12.78 -14.68 -9.22
N SER A 74 -13.59 -15.70 -9.51
CA SER A 74 -14.20 -15.92 -10.83
C SER A 74 -15.18 -14.80 -11.20
N ASP A 75 -16.02 -14.35 -10.25
CA ASP A 75 -16.96 -13.24 -10.47
C ASP A 75 -16.21 -11.95 -10.82
N LEU A 76 -15.12 -11.67 -10.09
CA LEU A 76 -14.26 -10.52 -10.38
C LEU A 76 -13.58 -10.63 -11.75
N ALA A 77 -13.05 -11.80 -12.09
CA ALA A 77 -12.35 -12.03 -13.36
C ALA A 77 -13.29 -11.83 -14.57
N ALA A 78 -14.54 -12.28 -14.45
CA ALA A 78 -15.57 -12.22 -15.49
C ALA A 78 -16.26 -10.84 -15.60
N ALA A 79 -16.24 -10.03 -14.54
CA ALA A 79 -16.93 -8.74 -14.52
C ALA A 79 -16.43 -7.76 -15.60
N PRO A 80 -17.30 -6.88 -16.14
CA PRO A 80 -16.87 -5.75 -16.96
C PRO A 80 -15.89 -4.84 -16.20
N THR A 81 -14.82 -4.42 -16.87
CA THR A 81 -13.77 -3.59 -16.24
C THR A 81 -14.35 -2.27 -15.71
N ALA A 82 -15.27 -1.64 -16.45
CA ALA A 82 -16.01 -0.46 -16.00
C ALA A 82 -16.76 -0.66 -14.67
N ASP A 83 -17.33 -1.84 -14.43
CA ASP A 83 -18.05 -2.16 -13.19
C ASP A 83 -17.08 -2.31 -12.03
N VAL A 84 -15.94 -2.97 -12.25
CA VAL A 84 -14.88 -3.09 -11.24
C VAL A 84 -14.29 -1.72 -10.87
N ILE A 85 -14.04 -0.86 -11.86
CA ILE A 85 -13.59 0.52 -11.63
C ILE A 85 -14.64 1.29 -10.81
N SER A 86 -15.92 1.13 -11.15
CA SER A 86 -17.02 1.80 -10.45
C SER A 86 -17.19 1.32 -9.01
N ALA A 87 -17.05 0.01 -8.78
CA ALA A 87 -17.05 -0.61 -7.48
C ALA A 87 -15.83 -0.23 -6.64
N TRP A 88 -14.76 0.34 -7.21
CA TRP A 88 -13.56 0.79 -6.50
C TRP A 88 -13.62 2.24 -5.99
N VAL A 89 -14.39 3.11 -6.66
CA VAL A 89 -14.53 4.52 -6.26
C VAL A 89 -15.22 4.64 -4.89
N PRO A 90 -14.74 5.49 -3.94
CA PRO A 90 -13.77 6.58 -4.12
C PRO A 90 -12.37 6.31 -3.55
N LEU A 91 -11.92 5.05 -3.48
CA LEU A 91 -10.60 4.73 -2.89
C LEU A 91 -9.42 5.42 -3.59
N GLY A 92 -9.62 5.86 -4.84
CA GLY A 92 -8.58 6.48 -5.66
C GLY A 92 -7.55 5.46 -6.16
N TYR A 93 -6.63 5.91 -7.01
CA TYR A 93 -5.69 5.02 -7.72
C TYR A 93 -6.42 3.84 -8.40
N ASN A 94 -7.40 4.16 -9.24
CA ASN A 94 -8.32 3.19 -9.84
C ASN A 94 -7.61 2.08 -10.65
N SER A 95 -6.37 2.31 -11.09
CA SER A 95 -5.55 1.29 -11.76
C SER A 95 -5.29 0.07 -10.87
N ARG A 96 -5.41 0.20 -9.54
CA ARG A 96 -5.38 -0.94 -8.61
C ARG A 96 -6.57 -1.88 -8.80
N ALA A 97 -7.76 -1.36 -9.13
CA ALA A 97 -8.94 -2.16 -9.41
C ALA A 97 -8.72 -3.04 -10.66
N VAL A 98 -8.22 -2.41 -11.73
CA VAL A 98 -7.89 -3.10 -13.00
C VAL A 98 -6.77 -4.12 -12.78
N ARG A 99 -5.75 -3.78 -12.00
CA ARG A 99 -4.68 -4.72 -11.64
C ARG A 99 -5.19 -5.91 -10.82
N LEU A 100 -6.04 -5.67 -9.83
CA LEU A 100 -6.66 -6.73 -9.02
C LEU A 100 -7.48 -7.68 -9.91
N GLN A 101 -8.27 -7.14 -10.83
CA GLN A 101 -8.99 -7.94 -11.82
C GLN A 101 -8.03 -8.71 -12.75
N GLY A 102 -6.93 -8.08 -13.18
CA GLY A 102 -5.89 -8.73 -13.97
C GLY A 102 -5.26 -9.92 -13.25
N ILE A 103 -4.97 -9.78 -11.95
CA ILE A 103 -4.51 -10.87 -11.09
C ILE A 103 -5.56 -11.98 -11.04
N ALA A 104 -6.84 -11.64 -10.84
CA ALA A 104 -7.92 -12.63 -10.82
C ALA A 104 -8.01 -13.43 -12.12
N ARG A 105 -7.95 -12.76 -13.28
CA ARG A 105 -7.92 -13.42 -14.61
C ARG A 105 -6.71 -14.34 -14.76
N GLN A 106 -5.52 -13.86 -14.39
CA GLN A 106 -4.29 -14.66 -14.46
C GLN A 106 -4.39 -15.91 -13.58
N VAL A 107 -4.92 -15.79 -12.35
CA VAL A 107 -5.08 -16.94 -11.45
C VAL A 107 -6.09 -17.95 -12.00
N ILE A 108 -7.17 -17.50 -12.64
CA ILE A 108 -8.13 -18.39 -13.29
C ILE A 108 -7.46 -19.16 -14.44
N GLU A 109 -6.71 -18.47 -15.30
CA GLU A 109 -6.09 -19.04 -16.50
C GLU A 109 -4.88 -19.93 -16.21
N GLU A 110 -3.96 -19.47 -15.36
CA GLU A 110 -2.66 -20.11 -15.14
C GLU A 110 -2.63 -21.02 -13.90
N TYR A 111 -3.55 -20.80 -12.94
CA TYR A 111 -3.56 -21.49 -11.64
C TYR A 111 -4.91 -22.17 -11.34
N ASN A 112 -5.75 -22.40 -12.35
CA ASN A 112 -7.05 -23.06 -12.23
C ASN A 112 -7.95 -22.44 -11.13
N GLY A 113 -7.89 -21.12 -10.96
CA GLY A 113 -8.67 -20.38 -9.97
C GLY A 113 -8.15 -20.44 -8.53
N HIS A 114 -7.00 -21.06 -8.28
CA HIS A 114 -6.40 -21.16 -6.96
C HIS A 114 -5.24 -20.17 -6.81
N ILE A 115 -5.36 -19.21 -5.91
CA ILE A 115 -4.25 -18.28 -5.61
C ILE A 115 -3.10 -19.12 -5.02
N PRO A 116 -1.86 -19.06 -5.54
CA PRO A 116 -0.76 -19.87 -5.01
C PRO A 116 -0.36 -19.44 -3.59
N ASP A 117 0.22 -20.37 -2.82
CA ASP A 117 0.57 -20.16 -1.40
C ASP A 117 2.07 -19.93 -1.14
N THR A 118 2.90 -20.02 -2.18
CA THR A 118 4.35 -19.79 -2.10
C THR A 118 4.73 -18.41 -2.61
N ILE A 119 5.78 -17.82 -2.03
CA ILE A 119 6.27 -16.50 -2.44
C ILE A 119 6.68 -16.49 -3.92
N ASP A 120 7.38 -17.53 -4.38
CA ASP A 120 7.90 -17.60 -5.74
C ASP A 120 6.79 -17.64 -6.78
N GLU A 121 5.70 -18.38 -6.52
CA GLU A 121 4.54 -18.40 -7.41
C GLU A 121 3.73 -17.10 -7.33
N LEU A 122 3.52 -16.57 -6.12
CA LEU A 122 2.83 -15.28 -5.94
C LEU A 122 3.53 -14.13 -6.66
N LEU A 123 4.87 -14.14 -6.72
CA LEU A 123 5.66 -13.13 -7.44
C LEU A 123 5.53 -13.22 -8.97
N LYS A 124 5.04 -14.33 -9.53
CA LYS A 124 4.74 -14.45 -10.96
C LYS A 124 3.43 -13.75 -11.35
N LEU A 125 2.55 -13.49 -10.38
CA LEU A 125 1.30 -12.78 -10.61
C LEU A 125 1.57 -11.29 -10.87
N LYS A 126 1.17 -10.80 -12.06
CA LYS A 126 1.52 -9.46 -12.53
C LYS A 126 0.89 -8.39 -11.65
N GLY A 127 1.73 -7.66 -10.93
CA GLY A 127 1.30 -6.60 -10.02
C GLY A 127 1.33 -6.99 -8.54
N ILE A 128 1.71 -8.23 -8.22
CA ILE A 128 2.07 -8.65 -6.87
C ILE A 128 3.58 -8.42 -6.68
N GLY A 129 3.93 -7.56 -5.71
CA GLY A 129 5.31 -7.37 -5.25
C GLY A 129 5.61 -8.19 -4.00
N ARG A 130 6.87 -8.16 -3.53
CA ARG A 130 7.34 -8.95 -2.37
C ARG A 130 6.50 -8.76 -1.11
N TYR A 131 6.05 -7.54 -0.84
CA TYR A 131 5.12 -7.25 0.27
C TYR A 131 3.81 -8.03 0.15
N THR A 132 3.10 -7.88 -0.97
CA THR A 132 1.79 -8.52 -1.17
C THR A 132 1.90 -10.03 -1.24
N ALA A 133 2.97 -10.57 -1.83
CA ALA A 133 3.26 -12.00 -1.79
C ALA A 133 3.43 -12.50 -0.34
N GLY A 134 4.25 -11.81 0.47
CA GLY A 134 4.42 -12.12 1.90
C GLY A 134 3.13 -12.02 2.70
N ALA A 135 2.33 -10.99 2.46
CA ALA A 135 1.04 -10.78 3.11
C ALA A 135 0.05 -11.91 2.76
N ILE A 136 -0.08 -12.31 1.50
CA ILE A 136 -0.98 -13.42 1.11
C ILE A 136 -0.50 -14.74 1.73
N ALA A 137 0.79 -15.09 1.56
CA ALA A 137 1.35 -16.32 2.11
C ALA A 137 1.19 -16.40 3.64
N CYS A 138 1.44 -15.31 4.36
CA CYS A 138 1.29 -15.27 5.80
C CYS A 138 -0.18 -15.20 6.26
N PHE A 139 -0.97 -14.29 5.71
CA PHE A 139 -2.31 -13.99 6.23
C PHE A 139 -3.37 -14.99 5.79
N ALA A 140 -3.30 -15.47 4.55
CA ALA A 140 -4.24 -16.46 4.04
C ALA A 140 -3.78 -17.88 4.38
N TYR A 141 -2.50 -18.17 4.11
CA TYR A 141 -1.97 -19.53 4.18
C TYR A 141 -1.15 -19.85 5.42
N ARG A 142 -1.06 -18.91 6.37
CA ARG A 142 -0.36 -19.08 7.66
C ARG A 142 1.11 -19.52 7.50
N LYS A 143 1.74 -19.16 6.38
CA LYS A 143 3.16 -19.45 6.18
C LYS A 143 4.02 -18.62 7.13
N GLN A 144 5.08 -19.24 7.62
CA GLN A 144 6.10 -18.64 8.48
C GLN A 144 7.03 -17.75 7.64
N VAL A 145 6.53 -16.58 7.24
CA VAL A 145 7.27 -15.62 6.40
C VAL A 145 7.07 -14.20 6.90
N ALA A 146 8.13 -13.39 6.84
CA ALA A 146 8.01 -11.97 7.08
C ALA A 146 7.36 -11.24 5.88
N THR A 147 6.61 -10.18 6.17
CA THR A 147 6.21 -9.19 5.18
C THR A 147 6.65 -7.79 5.63
N VAL A 148 7.03 -6.94 4.69
CA VAL A 148 7.60 -5.62 5.00
C VAL A 148 6.92 -4.55 4.15
N ASP A 149 5.96 -3.84 4.75
CA ASP A 149 5.45 -2.57 4.21
C ASP A 149 6.23 -1.38 4.78
N THR A 150 5.80 -0.17 4.46
CA THR A 150 6.41 1.06 4.98
C THR A 150 6.26 1.23 6.50
N ASN A 151 5.23 0.64 7.12
CA ASN A 151 5.02 0.69 8.57
C ASN A 151 5.95 -0.28 9.29
N ILE A 152 5.95 -1.54 8.88
CA ILE A 152 6.83 -2.59 9.39
C ILE A 152 8.28 -2.17 9.23
N ARG A 153 8.68 -1.71 8.03
CA ARG A 153 10.04 -1.22 7.77
C ARG A 153 10.47 -0.18 8.81
N ARG A 154 9.64 0.83 9.03
CA ARG A 154 9.92 1.92 9.97
C ARG A 154 10.03 1.43 11.40
N VAL A 155 9.13 0.53 11.82
CA VAL A 155 9.16 -0.05 13.17
C VAL A 155 10.45 -0.84 13.37
N LEU A 156 10.72 -1.81 12.49
CA LEU A 156 11.90 -2.69 12.55
C LEU A 156 13.20 -1.90 12.49
N HIS A 157 13.29 -0.89 11.62
CA HIS A 157 14.47 -0.04 11.54
C HIS A 157 14.67 0.73 12.85
N ARG A 158 13.62 1.33 13.41
CA ARG A 158 13.73 2.10 14.67
C ARG A 158 14.15 1.24 15.85
N ILE A 159 13.57 0.06 16.00
CA ILE A 159 13.87 -0.81 17.14
C ILE A 159 15.26 -1.42 17.03
N PHE A 160 15.67 -1.92 15.86
CA PHE A 160 16.91 -2.70 15.71
C PHE A 160 18.09 -1.93 15.12
N LEU A 161 17.88 -0.79 14.44
CA LEU A 161 18.93 -0.04 13.75
C LEU A 161 19.01 1.44 14.16
N GLY A 162 18.00 1.97 14.86
CA GLY A 162 17.89 3.38 15.23
C GLY A 162 17.16 4.24 14.19
N LEU A 163 17.43 5.55 14.16
CA LEU A 163 16.78 6.47 13.23
C LEU A 163 17.19 6.22 11.77
N GLU A 164 16.25 6.38 10.82
CA GLU A 164 16.49 6.30 9.36
C GLU A 164 17.16 7.55 8.79
N HIS A 165 17.39 8.59 9.60
CA HIS A 165 17.91 9.89 9.15
C HIS A 165 19.30 10.13 9.75
N PRO A 166 20.23 10.77 9.01
CA PRO A 166 20.05 11.38 7.68
C PRO A 166 19.98 10.38 6.52
N GLU A 167 20.51 9.17 6.70
CA GLU A 167 20.44 8.09 5.71
C GLU A 167 20.03 6.76 6.37
N PRO A 168 19.18 5.95 5.71
CA PRO A 168 18.78 4.66 6.25
C PRO A 168 19.98 3.70 6.27
N LYS A 169 20.15 2.99 7.39
CA LYS A 169 21.26 2.03 7.57
C LYS A 169 21.08 0.72 6.80
N ALA A 170 19.88 0.50 6.25
CA ALA A 170 19.53 -0.72 5.53
C ALA A 170 18.70 -0.40 4.28
N ASN A 171 19.03 -1.01 3.16
CA ASN A 171 18.22 -0.98 1.93
C ASN A 171 17.00 -1.92 2.02
N GLU A 172 16.24 -2.09 0.93
CA GLU A 172 15.04 -2.94 0.92
C GLU A 172 15.35 -4.42 1.15
N ALA A 173 16.37 -4.97 0.48
CA ALA A 173 16.78 -6.36 0.63
C ALA A 173 17.28 -6.65 2.06
N GLN A 174 18.07 -5.74 2.63
CA GLN A 174 18.53 -5.85 4.00
C GLN A 174 17.37 -5.77 5.00
N MET A 175 16.38 -4.90 4.80
CA MET A 175 15.22 -4.87 5.68
C MET A 175 14.39 -6.15 5.64
N LEU A 176 14.34 -6.85 4.50
CA LEU A 176 13.72 -8.16 4.43
C LEU A 176 14.50 -9.21 5.25
N ILE A 177 15.83 -9.23 5.11
CA ILE A 177 16.70 -10.10 5.92
C ILE A 177 16.47 -9.86 7.42
N LEU A 178 16.46 -8.59 7.85
CA LEU A 178 16.18 -8.23 9.24
C LEU A 178 14.79 -8.73 9.67
N ALA A 179 13.78 -8.57 8.83
CA ALA A 179 12.42 -8.96 9.16
C ALA A 179 12.29 -10.48 9.33
N GLU A 180 12.97 -11.28 8.52
CA GLU A 180 13.04 -12.74 8.69
C GLU A 180 13.88 -13.12 9.93
N GLU A 181 15.00 -12.44 10.21
CA GLU A 181 15.89 -12.69 11.36
C GLU A 181 15.16 -12.49 12.71
N VAL A 182 14.22 -11.55 12.78
CA VAL A 182 13.47 -11.20 14.00
C VAL A 182 12.07 -11.80 14.07
N LEU A 183 11.69 -12.60 13.07
CA LEU A 183 10.38 -13.26 13.01
C LEU A 183 10.31 -14.36 14.08
N PRO A 184 9.40 -14.28 15.07
CA PRO A 184 9.24 -15.34 16.05
C PRO A 184 8.65 -16.59 15.39
N GLU A 185 9.19 -17.75 15.75
CA GLU A 185 8.71 -19.07 15.29
C GLU A 185 7.23 -19.25 15.61
N ASP A 186 6.47 -19.84 14.68
CA ASP A 186 5.02 -20.08 14.73
C ASP A 186 4.11 -18.87 14.97
N GLU A 187 4.66 -17.65 15.05
CA GLU A 187 3.93 -16.42 15.36
C GLU A 187 3.92 -15.42 14.20
N ALA A 188 4.31 -15.83 12.99
CA ALA A 188 4.45 -14.92 11.84
C ALA A 188 3.20 -14.07 11.58
N TYR A 189 2.00 -14.66 11.69
CA TYR A 189 0.76 -13.92 11.50
C TYR A 189 0.60 -12.77 12.50
N ASN A 190 0.65 -13.09 13.79
CA ASN A 190 0.46 -12.10 14.86
C ASN A 190 1.58 -11.07 14.85
N TRP A 191 2.83 -11.49 14.63
CA TRP A 191 3.98 -10.61 14.56
C TRP A 191 3.85 -9.57 13.44
N ASN A 192 3.56 -10.02 12.21
CA ASN A 192 3.39 -9.11 11.07
C ASN A 192 2.22 -8.15 11.31
N GLN A 193 1.07 -8.63 11.80
CA GLN A 193 -0.10 -7.79 12.10
C GLN A 193 0.19 -6.78 13.22
N ALA A 194 0.91 -7.19 14.26
CA ALA A 194 1.29 -6.33 15.37
C ALA A 194 2.24 -5.21 14.93
N LEU A 195 3.23 -5.51 14.08
CA LEU A 195 4.11 -4.51 13.51
C LEU A 195 3.35 -3.49 12.65
N MET A 196 2.37 -3.95 11.87
CA MET A 196 1.48 -3.06 11.10
C MET A 196 0.66 -2.15 12.01
N ASP A 197 -0.01 -2.71 13.02
CA ASP A 197 -0.85 -1.94 13.95
C ASP A 197 0.00 -0.94 14.74
N LEU A 198 1.15 -1.37 15.25
CA LEU A 198 2.06 -0.49 15.98
C LEU A 198 2.54 0.64 15.07
N GLY A 199 2.97 0.34 13.84
CA GLY A 199 3.42 1.33 12.89
C GLY A 199 2.33 2.32 12.49
N ALA A 200 1.09 1.86 12.34
CA ALA A 200 -0.05 2.69 11.96
C ALA A 200 -0.56 3.60 13.08
N THR A 201 -0.49 3.16 14.34
CA THR A 201 -1.18 3.83 15.46
C THR A 201 -0.25 4.52 16.46
N ILE A 202 0.92 3.92 16.74
CA ILE A 202 1.85 4.37 17.78
C ILE A 202 3.14 4.88 17.14
N CYS A 203 3.87 4.02 16.43
CA CYS A 203 5.17 4.33 15.83
C CYS A 203 5.00 5.01 14.46
N THR A 204 4.23 6.10 14.41
CA THR A 204 3.93 6.81 13.16
C THR A 204 5.15 7.54 12.58
N SER A 205 5.07 7.91 11.31
CA SER A 205 6.20 8.51 10.59
C SER A 205 6.58 9.93 11.04
N ASN A 206 5.63 10.68 11.61
CA ASN A 206 5.79 12.09 11.96
C ASN A 206 5.71 12.36 13.46
N ASN A 207 4.74 11.77 14.16
CA ASN A 207 4.51 12.01 15.58
C ASN A 207 4.34 10.68 16.32
N PRO A 208 5.42 9.91 16.50
CA PRO A 208 5.34 8.63 17.19
C PRO A 208 5.00 8.84 18.67
N GLN A 209 4.10 8.02 19.22
CA GLN A 209 3.67 8.09 20.61
C GLN A 209 4.58 7.22 21.50
N CYS A 210 5.88 7.55 21.55
CA CYS A 210 6.91 6.71 22.19
C CYS A 210 6.61 6.39 23.67
N THR A 211 5.95 7.30 24.40
CA THR A 211 5.55 7.11 25.80
C THR A 211 4.53 5.99 26.01
N ARG A 212 3.76 5.65 24.96
CA ARG A 212 2.76 4.57 24.97
C ARG A 212 3.23 3.33 24.20
N CYS A 213 4.47 3.33 23.71
CA CYS A 213 4.98 2.26 22.87
C CYS A 213 5.42 1.05 23.72
N PRO A 214 4.91 -0.16 23.45
CA PRO A 214 5.32 -1.37 24.18
C PRO A 214 6.79 -1.73 23.97
N LEU A 215 7.41 -1.21 22.89
CA LEU A 215 8.80 -1.45 22.52
C LEU A 215 9.75 -0.36 23.03
N GLN A 216 9.29 0.55 23.91
CA GLN A 216 10.08 1.70 24.34
C GLN A 216 11.45 1.29 24.91
N GLU A 217 11.48 0.31 25.81
CA GLU A 217 12.68 -0.10 26.55
C GLU A 217 13.74 -0.77 25.67
N THR A 218 13.31 -1.41 24.57
CA THR A 218 14.17 -2.17 23.67
C THR A 218 14.52 -1.40 22.39
N CYS A 219 13.91 -0.23 22.17
CA CYS A 219 14.04 0.52 20.93
C CYS A 219 15.32 1.34 20.87
N GLN A 220 16.23 0.98 19.96
CA GLN A 220 17.48 1.72 19.74
C GLN A 220 17.26 3.19 19.36
N ALA A 221 16.18 3.50 18.63
CA ALA A 221 15.85 4.87 18.29
C ALA A 221 15.29 5.69 19.48
N TYR A 222 14.89 5.06 20.59
CA TYR A 222 14.16 5.77 21.65
C TYR A 222 15.01 6.84 22.34
N THR A 223 16.30 6.57 22.62
CA THR A 223 17.20 7.54 23.25
C THR A 223 17.31 8.81 22.41
N ASP A 224 17.54 8.67 21.11
CA ASP A 224 17.61 9.78 20.17
C ASP A 224 16.24 10.48 20.09
N MET A 225 15.15 9.73 19.93
CA MET A 225 13.79 10.26 19.88
C MET A 225 13.42 11.06 21.14
N ARG A 226 13.85 10.63 22.33
CA ARG A 226 13.59 11.31 23.61
C ARG A 226 14.31 12.65 23.68
N GLN A 227 15.56 12.72 23.23
CA GLN A 227 16.31 13.99 23.16
C GLN A 227 15.62 14.99 22.23
N TYR A 228 15.03 14.51 21.13
CA TYR A 228 14.27 15.33 20.19
C TYR A 228 12.82 15.63 20.64
N SER A 229 12.30 14.92 21.63
CA SER A 229 10.95 15.10 22.19
C SER A 229 10.85 16.27 23.18
N LEU A 230 11.94 17.00 23.44
CA LEU A 230 11.92 18.27 24.18
C LEU A 230 11.20 19.41 23.43
N PHE A 231 10.76 19.18 22.19
CA PHE A 231 9.94 20.10 21.42
C PHE A 231 8.56 19.47 21.12
N PRO A 232 7.42 20.03 21.56
CA PRO A 232 6.13 19.32 21.74
C PRO A 232 5.37 18.91 20.47
N SER A 233 6.00 18.94 19.31
CA SER A 233 5.35 18.61 18.06
C SER A 233 6.39 17.93 17.18
N GLY A 234 6.03 16.86 16.46
CA GLY A 234 6.88 16.11 15.50
C GLY A 234 7.57 16.93 14.38
N THR A 235 7.59 18.26 14.51
CA THR A 235 8.49 19.21 13.86
C THR A 235 9.94 18.77 13.83
N VAL A 236 10.49 18.08 14.85
CA VAL A 236 11.92 17.74 14.86
C VAL A 236 12.28 16.67 13.84
N LEU A 237 11.53 15.56 13.74
CA LEU A 237 11.73 14.58 12.65
C LEU A 237 11.49 15.19 11.27
N ARG A 238 10.52 16.10 11.16
CA ARG A 238 10.27 16.86 9.93
C ARG A 238 11.40 17.85 9.60
N GLN A 239 12.03 18.44 10.61
CA GLN A 239 13.18 19.34 10.47
C GLN A 239 14.44 18.56 10.11
N LEU A 240 14.72 17.41 10.75
CA LEU A 240 15.81 16.51 10.37
C LEU A 240 15.64 16.05 8.92
N ARG A 241 14.42 15.66 8.51
CA ARG A 241 14.10 15.39 7.09
C ARG A 241 14.35 16.60 6.21
N LYS A 242 13.88 17.79 6.57
CA LYS A 242 14.07 19.03 5.78
C LYS A 242 15.53 19.46 5.65
N VAL A 243 16.35 19.23 6.67
CA VAL A 243 17.79 19.53 6.64
C VAL A 243 18.51 18.56 5.69
N ALA A 244 18.11 17.29 5.68
CA ALA A 244 18.61 16.28 4.73
C ALA A 244 18.06 16.50 3.29
N GLU A 245 16.80 16.90 3.15
CA GLU A 245 16.09 17.10 1.87
C GLU A 245 16.25 18.53 1.30
N LYS A 246 17.41 19.18 1.42
CA LYS A 246 17.65 20.51 0.85
C LYS A 246 17.66 20.45 -0.70
N LYS A 247 16.48 20.26 -1.33
CA LYS A 247 16.22 20.46 -2.75
C LYS A 247 15.85 21.95 -2.97
N PRO A 248 16.61 22.72 -3.77
CA PRO A 248 16.44 24.18 -3.85
C PRO A 248 15.15 24.73 -4.51
N SER A 249 14.13 23.95 -4.83
CA SER A 249 13.05 24.45 -5.72
C SER A 249 11.63 23.88 -5.56
N TYR A 250 11.31 23.12 -4.49
CA TYR A 250 9.97 22.53 -4.36
C TYR A 250 8.93 23.57 -3.89
N GLN A 251 8.22 24.18 -4.82
CA GLN A 251 6.96 24.88 -4.54
C GLN A 251 5.81 23.88 -4.55
N ALA A 252 5.14 23.72 -3.40
CA ALA A 252 3.98 22.86 -3.29
C ALA A 252 2.82 23.45 -4.11
N GLN A 253 2.49 22.82 -5.24
CA GLN A 253 1.30 23.18 -6.01
C GLN A 253 0.03 22.57 -5.40
N PRO A 254 -1.15 23.21 -5.56
CA PRO A 254 -2.42 22.65 -5.11
C PRO A 254 -2.69 21.26 -5.70
N PHE A 255 -3.33 20.36 -4.95
CA PHE A 255 -3.70 19.04 -5.47
C PHE A 255 -4.54 19.12 -6.76
N THR A 256 -5.39 20.15 -6.85
CA THR A 256 -6.29 20.43 -7.98
C THR A 256 -5.57 20.77 -9.28
N SER A 257 -4.26 21.06 -9.25
CA SER A 257 -3.45 21.24 -10.46
C SER A 257 -2.68 19.98 -10.88
N SER A 258 -2.77 18.89 -10.13
CA SER A 258 -2.00 17.67 -10.39
C SER A 258 -2.63 16.79 -11.47
N ASN A 259 -1.81 16.07 -12.24
CA ASN A 259 -2.30 15.04 -13.18
C ASN A 259 -3.15 13.97 -12.46
N ARG A 260 -2.87 13.68 -11.18
CA ARG A 260 -3.66 12.75 -10.37
C ARG A 260 -5.10 13.24 -10.21
N TYR A 261 -5.30 14.53 -9.98
CA TYR A 261 -6.63 15.13 -9.87
C TYR A 261 -7.41 15.01 -11.18
N PHE A 262 -6.82 15.41 -12.30
CA PHE A 262 -7.48 15.36 -13.61
C PHE A 262 -7.78 13.93 -14.07
N ARG A 263 -6.89 12.97 -13.81
CA ARG A 263 -7.16 11.54 -14.03
C ARG A 263 -8.40 11.06 -13.28
N GLY A 264 -8.55 11.45 -12.03
CA GLY A 264 -9.74 11.15 -11.22
C GLY A 264 -11.01 11.75 -11.82
N ARG A 265 -10.96 13.01 -12.26
CA ARG A 265 -12.10 13.68 -12.90
C ARG A 265 -12.50 13.05 -14.23
N ILE A 266 -11.53 12.61 -15.04
CA ILE A 266 -11.82 11.90 -16.29
C ILE A 266 -12.60 10.62 -16.00
N VAL A 267 -12.09 9.78 -15.10
CA VAL A 267 -12.78 8.53 -14.73
C VAL A 267 -14.17 8.83 -14.14
N ALA A 268 -14.30 9.83 -13.27
CA ALA A 268 -15.59 10.22 -12.72
C ALA A 268 -16.59 10.69 -13.79
N THR A 269 -16.13 11.46 -14.78
CA THR A 269 -16.96 11.95 -15.88
C THR A 269 -17.44 10.80 -16.77
N LEU A 270 -16.56 9.84 -17.07
CA LEU A 270 -16.93 8.72 -17.94
C LEU A 270 -17.85 7.72 -17.24
N ARG A 271 -17.76 7.60 -15.91
CA ARG A 271 -18.71 6.81 -15.11
C ARG A 271 -20.13 7.38 -15.11
N SER A 272 -20.31 8.69 -15.38
CA SER A 272 -21.65 9.28 -15.49
C SER A 272 -22.25 9.17 -16.88
N LEU A 273 -21.50 8.65 -17.87
CA LEU A 273 -22.02 8.39 -19.20
C LEU A 273 -22.76 7.05 -19.23
N PRO A 274 -23.78 6.91 -20.10
CA PRO A 274 -24.36 5.63 -20.46
C PRO A 274 -23.32 4.58 -20.85
N THR A 275 -23.62 3.31 -20.56
CA THR A 275 -22.75 2.17 -20.90
C THR A 275 -22.42 2.18 -22.39
N ASN A 276 -21.15 1.94 -22.72
CA ASN A 276 -20.58 1.97 -24.08
C ASN A 276 -20.49 3.34 -24.76
N GLU A 277 -21.02 4.42 -24.18
CA GLU A 277 -20.92 5.76 -24.76
C GLU A 277 -19.48 6.28 -24.73
N ARG A 278 -19.05 6.87 -25.85
CA ARG A 278 -17.74 7.53 -26.00
C ARG A 278 -17.91 9.03 -26.03
N ILE A 279 -16.96 9.74 -25.43
CA ILE A 279 -16.87 11.20 -25.48
C ILE A 279 -15.59 11.62 -26.17
N SER A 280 -15.68 12.57 -27.11
CA SER A 280 -14.52 13.15 -27.76
C SER A 280 -13.69 13.99 -26.78
N LEU A 281 -12.39 14.15 -27.04
CA LEU A 281 -11.53 14.95 -26.17
C LEU A 281 -11.95 16.43 -26.14
N ALA A 282 -12.50 16.94 -27.24
CA ALA A 282 -13.04 18.30 -27.33
C ALA A 282 -14.22 18.53 -26.37
N LEU A 283 -15.07 17.51 -26.16
CA LEU A 283 -16.19 17.59 -25.22
C LEU A 283 -15.76 17.24 -23.78
N LEU A 284 -14.77 16.36 -23.62
CA LEU A 284 -14.27 15.94 -22.31
C LEU A 284 -13.46 17.04 -21.62
N GLY A 285 -12.59 17.75 -22.34
CA GLY A 285 -11.70 18.78 -21.79
C GLY A 285 -12.43 19.83 -20.94
N PRO A 286 -13.46 20.51 -21.46
CA PRO A 286 -14.23 21.50 -20.71
C PRO A 286 -14.95 20.92 -19.47
N LYS A 287 -15.30 19.63 -19.49
CA LYS A 287 -15.94 18.95 -18.33
C LYS A 287 -14.96 18.70 -17.19
N ILE A 288 -13.66 18.56 -17.47
CA ILE A 288 -12.63 18.24 -16.46
C ILE A 288 -11.76 19.44 -16.07
N LYS A 289 -11.73 20.49 -16.88
CA LYS A 289 -10.97 21.73 -16.65
C LYS A 289 -11.82 22.90 -17.17
N PRO A 290 -12.40 23.75 -16.30
CA PRO A 290 -13.29 24.84 -16.72
C PRO A 290 -12.66 25.80 -17.75
N GLU A 291 -11.37 26.09 -17.59
CA GLU A 291 -10.57 26.96 -18.44
C GLU A 291 -9.85 26.23 -19.59
N PHE A 292 -10.35 25.05 -19.99
CA PHE A 292 -9.76 24.26 -21.07
C PHE A 292 -9.80 24.99 -22.41
N CYS A 293 -8.66 25.03 -23.10
CA CYS A 293 -8.54 25.57 -24.46
C CYS A 293 -7.79 24.60 -25.40
N ALA A 294 -7.64 24.99 -26.67
CA ALA A 294 -6.96 24.15 -27.68
C ALA A 294 -5.51 23.81 -27.30
N ASP A 295 -4.81 24.72 -26.61
CA ASP A 295 -3.42 24.53 -26.19
C ASP A 295 -3.27 23.44 -25.11
N ASP A 296 -4.36 23.09 -24.42
CA ASP A 296 -4.38 22.01 -23.43
C ASP A 296 -4.53 20.62 -24.06
N LEU A 297 -4.84 20.52 -25.36
CA LEU A 297 -5.13 19.24 -26.01
C LEU A 297 -3.95 18.24 -25.93
N PRO A 298 -2.69 18.62 -26.18
CA PRO A 298 -1.55 17.71 -26.04
C PRO A 298 -1.40 17.17 -24.62
N TRP A 299 -1.65 18.01 -23.61
CA TRP A 299 -1.62 17.61 -22.20
C TRP A 299 -2.74 16.59 -21.89
N LEU A 300 -3.96 16.85 -22.37
CA LEU A 300 -5.07 15.92 -22.19
C LEU A 300 -4.79 14.58 -22.87
N GLN A 301 -4.27 14.60 -24.09
CA GLN A 301 -3.86 13.39 -24.82
C GLN A 301 -2.82 12.58 -24.04
N GLN A 302 -1.84 13.24 -23.41
CA GLN A 302 -0.84 12.57 -22.56
C GLN A 302 -1.49 11.89 -21.35
N ILE A 303 -2.43 12.57 -20.69
CA ILE A 303 -3.18 12.00 -19.56
C ILE A 303 -4.00 10.78 -20.00
N ILE A 304 -4.72 10.91 -21.12
CA ILE A 304 -5.54 9.84 -21.69
C ILE A 304 -4.67 8.64 -22.08
N ALA A 305 -3.55 8.85 -22.77
CA ALA A 305 -2.62 7.79 -23.11
C ALA A 305 -2.12 7.05 -21.87
N GLY A 306 -1.85 7.77 -20.77
CA GLY A 306 -1.53 7.16 -19.49
C GLY A 306 -2.66 6.33 -18.89
N LEU A 307 -3.91 6.82 -18.97
CA LEU A 307 -5.08 6.08 -18.49
C LEU A 307 -5.37 4.82 -19.32
N VAL A 308 -5.20 4.89 -20.64
CA VAL A 308 -5.32 3.73 -21.55
C VAL A 308 -4.25 2.69 -21.23
N ARG A 309 -2.98 3.10 -21.05
CA ARG A 309 -1.90 2.18 -20.63
C ARG A 309 -2.19 1.47 -19.31
N ASP A 310 -2.87 2.15 -18.40
CA ASP A 310 -3.26 1.59 -17.11
C ASP A 310 -4.55 0.74 -17.18
N GLY A 311 -5.10 0.54 -18.38
CA GLY A 311 -6.35 -0.20 -18.62
C GLY A 311 -7.58 0.47 -18.02
N LEU A 312 -7.52 1.79 -17.78
CA LEU A 312 -8.63 2.55 -17.20
C LEU A 312 -9.58 3.11 -18.24
N LEU A 313 -9.17 3.14 -19.52
CA LEU A 313 -9.94 3.68 -20.63
C LEU A 313 -9.73 2.88 -21.91
N ASP A 314 -10.79 2.77 -22.70
CA ASP A 314 -10.69 2.48 -24.13
C ASP A 314 -10.61 3.78 -24.93
N SER A 315 -9.68 3.86 -25.87
CA SER A 315 -9.56 4.99 -26.81
C SER A 315 -9.77 4.54 -28.24
N ALA A 316 -10.57 5.28 -28.99
CA ALA A 316 -10.81 5.10 -30.43
C ALA A 316 -10.93 6.48 -31.11
N GLU A 317 -11.06 6.50 -32.44
CA GLU A 317 -11.15 7.76 -33.22
C GLU A 317 -12.31 8.65 -32.76
N ASN A 318 -13.46 8.05 -32.40
CA ASN A 318 -14.64 8.77 -31.93
C ASN A 318 -14.62 9.12 -30.43
N GLY A 319 -13.50 8.87 -29.73
CA GLY A 319 -13.29 9.31 -28.36
C GLY A 319 -13.01 8.19 -27.36
N VAL A 320 -13.15 8.52 -26.08
CA VAL A 320 -12.80 7.65 -24.95
C VAL A 320 -14.01 7.23 -24.15
N ARG A 321 -13.91 6.04 -23.53
CA ARG A 321 -14.91 5.50 -22.60
C ARG A 321 -14.22 4.64 -21.52
N LEU A 322 -14.98 4.20 -20.53
CA LEU A 322 -14.51 3.12 -19.65
C LEU A 322 -14.45 1.79 -20.42
N PRO A 323 -13.50 0.90 -20.09
CA PRO A 323 -13.33 -0.38 -20.79
C PRO A 323 -14.45 -1.38 -20.52
#